data_AF-A0A9P0L6F3-F1
#
_entry.id   AF-A0A9P0L6F3-F1
#
_cell.length_a   1.000
_cell.length_b   1.000
_cell.length_c   1.000
_cell.angle_alpha   90.00
_cell.angle_beta   90.00
_cell.angle_gamma   90.00
#
_symmetry.space_group_name_H-M   'P 1'
#
loop_
_entity.id
_entity.type
_entity.pdbx_description
1 polymer ?
#
loop_
_entity_poly.entity_id
_entity_poly.type
_entity_poly.pdbx_seq_one_letter_code
_entity_poly.pdbx_strand_id
1 'polypeptide(L)' 'MENIISKLLVADSKTIQEGTKELKEAFKKPEAIPALCDVIVTSQNPQIRQSAAVLLRRKLGKKRQWSKINIDIRTRY' A
#
# COMPACT_ATOMS: atom_id res chain seq x y z
N MET A 1 5.45 5.31 -2.06
CA MET A 1 4.28 4.71 -1.40
C MET A 1 3.88 5.53 -0.17
N GLU A 2 4.82 5.88 0.71
CA GLU A 2 4.56 6.74 1.88
C GLU A 2 3.86 8.07 1.56
N ASN A 3 4.32 8.80 0.54
CA ASN A 3 3.65 10.05 0.09
C ASN A 3 2.21 9.83 -0.42
N ILE A 4 1.90 8.67 -0.99
CA ILE A 4 0.54 8.36 -1.44
C ILE A 4 -0.34 8.14 -0.21
N ILE A 5 0.18 7.44 0.81
CA ILE A 5 -0.53 7.18 2.05
C ILE A 5 -0.71 8.46 2.86
N SER A 6 0.27 9.36 2.89
CA SER A 6 0.13 10.64 3.57
C SER A 6 -0.98 11.49 2.96
N LYS A 7 -1.14 11.51 1.63
CA LYS A 7 -2.27 12.16 0.95
C LYS A 7 -3.64 11.61 1.38
N LEU A 8 -3.72 10.32 1.71
CA LEU A 8 -4.96 9.67 2.18
C LEU A 8 -5.30 10.01 3.65
N LEU A 9 -4.35 10.58 4.39
CA LEU A 9 -4.50 10.93 5.80
C LEU A 9 -4.84 12.41 6.03
N VAL A 10 -4.84 13.23 4.99
CA VAL A 10 -5.20 14.66 5.07
C VAL A 10 -6.71 14.82 5.03
N ALA A 11 -7.25 15.84 5.72
CA ALA A 11 -8.68 16.17 5.70
C ALA A 11 -9.18 16.80 4.38
N ASP A 12 -8.31 16.98 3.38
CA ASP A 12 -8.69 17.56 2.10
C ASP A 12 -9.20 16.48 1.13
N SER A 13 -10.48 16.59 0.78
CA SER A 13 -11.17 15.71 -0.16
C SER A 13 -10.48 15.60 -1.53
N LYS A 14 -9.88 16.69 -2.05
CA LYS A 14 -9.19 16.68 -3.36
C LYS A 14 -7.90 15.87 -3.26
N THR A 15 -7.11 16.13 -2.22
CA THR A 15 -5.88 15.39 -1.92
C THR A 15 -6.14 13.89 -1.69
N ILE A 16 -7.22 13.53 -0.99
CA ILE A 16 -7.63 12.13 -0.81
C ILE A 16 -7.96 11.47 -2.17
N GLN A 17 -8.72 12.15 -3.04
CA GLN A 17 -9.08 11.62 -4.35
C GLN A 17 -7.85 11.40 -5.24
N GLU A 18 -6.91 12.35 -5.24
CA GLU A 18 -5.64 12.25 -5.95
C GLU A 18 -4.80 11.08 -5.43
N GLY A 19 -4.59 11.00 -4.11
CA GLY A 19 -3.89 9.88 -3.48
C GLY A 19 -4.55 8.53 -3.74
N THR A 20 -5.89 8.49 -3.83
CA THR A 20 -6.63 7.27 -4.17
C THR A 20 -6.40 6.87 -5.63
N LYS A 21 -6.30 7.84 -6.55
CA LYS A 21 -6.00 7.58 -7.96
C LYS A 21 -4.57 7.05 -8.11
N GLU A 22 -3.60 7.70 -7.48
CA GLU A 22 -2.20 7.25 -7.45
C GLU A 22 -2.07 5.85 -6.84
N LEU A 23 -2.79 5.57 -5.75
CA LEU A 23 -2.80 4.24 -5.14
C LEU A 23 -3.35 3.17 -6.08
N LYS A 24 -4.44 3.47 -6.81
CA LYS A 24 -5.01 2.56 -7.81
C LYS A 24 -4.02 2.26 -8.93
N GLU A 25 -3.27 3.26 -9.38
CA GLU A 25 -2.25 3.10 -10.42
C GLU A 25 -1.05 2.31 -9.90
N ALA A 26 -0.56 2.62 -8.70
CA ALA A 26 0.50 1.85 -8.04
C ALA A 26 0.11 0.38 -7.95
N PHE A 27 -1.13 0.07 -7.54
CA PHE A 27 -1.63 -1.30 -7.42
C PHE A 27 -1.76 -2.11 -8.72
N LYS A 28 -1.56 -1.48 -9.89
CA LYS A 28 -1.40 -2.20 -11.16
C LYS A 28 0.02 -2.76 -11.32
N LYS A 29 1.01 -2.15 -10.66
CA LYS A 29 2.41 -2.59 -10.69
C LYS A 29 2.65 -3.70 -9.65
N PRO A 30 3.47 -4.71 -9.96
CA PRO A 30 3.81 -5.77 -9.01
C PRO A 30 4.62 -5.25 -7.80
N GLU A 31 5.34 -4.14 -7.97
CA GLU A 31 6.17 -3.51 -6.94
C GLU A 31 5.39 -2.83 -5.81
N ALA A 32 4.08 -2.63 -5.97
CA ALA A 32 3.27 -1.96 -4.95
C ALA A 32 3.20 -2.72 -3.63
N ILE A 33 3.29 -4.05 -3.68
CA ILE A 33 3.25 -4.88 -2.47
C ILE A 33 4.56 -4.76 -1.69
N PRO A 34 5.75 -4.98 -2.29
CA PRO A 34 7.02 -4.66 -1.65
C PRO A 34 7.06 -3.25 -1.08
N ALA A 35 6.62 -2.25 -1.86
CA ALA A 35 6.64 -0.86 -1.43
C ALA A 35 5.70 -0.57 -0.24
N LEU A 36 4.61 -1.34 -0.07
CA LEU A 36 3.78 -1.27 1.13
C LEU A 36 4.47 -1.92 2.33
N CYS A 37 5.09 -3.08 2.15
CA CYS A 37 5.87 -3.75 3.20
C CYS A 37 7.02 -2.87 3.69
N ASP A 38 7.77 -2.25 2.76
CA ASP A 38 8.86 -1.32 3.08
C ASP A 38 8.35 -0.17 3.96
N VAL A 39 7.20 0.43 3.63
CA VAL A 39 6.61 1.53 4.42
C VAL A 39 6.16 1.06 5.80
N ILE A 40 5.60 -0.15 5.92
CA ILE A 40 5.21 -0.72 7.23
C ILE A 40 6.43 -0.87 8.14
N VAL A 41 7.60 -1.23 7.59
CA VAL A 41 8.82 -1.47 8.36
C VAL A 41 9.60 -0.17 8.63
N THR A 42 9.69 0.72 7.64
CA THR A 42 10.62 1.86 7.69
C THR A 42 9.98 3.19 8.10
N SER A 43 8.67 3.37 7.93
CA SER A 43 8.04 4.67 8.20
C SER A 43 8.09 5.00 9.70
N GLN A 44 8.56 6.20 10.02
CA GLN A 44 8.61 6.71 11.39
C GLN A 44 7.20 7.07 11.92
N ASN A 45 6.25 7.36 11.02
CA ASN A 45 4.90 7.75 11.38
C ASN A 45 4.00 6.53 11.66
N PRO A 46 3.53 6.33 12.91
CA PRO A 46 2.70 5.17 13.26
C PRO A 46 1.40 5.09 12.45
N GLN A 47 0.81 6.23 12.12
CA GLN A 47 -0.45 6.27 11.38
C GLN A 47 -0.27 5.85 9.93
N ILE A 48 0.85 6.24 9.31
CA ILE A 48 1.22 5.77 7.96
C ILE A 48 1.46 4.26 7.97
N ARG A 49 2.18 3.72 8.96
CA ARG A 49 2.39 2.27 9.10
C ARG A 49 1.07 1.51 9.21
N GLN A 50 0.16 1.97 10.07
CA GLN A 50 -1.16 1.34 10.24
C GLN A 50 -1.99 1.40 8.95
N SER A 51 -2.03 2.56 8.28
CA SER A 51 -2.73 2.70 7.00
C SER A 51 -2.14 1.79 5.93
N ALA A 52 -0.82 1.69 5.83
CA ALA A 52 -0.13 0.77 4.91
C ALA A 52 -0.54 -0.69 5.18
N ALA A 53 -0.57 -1.11 6.44
CA ALA A 53 -1.01 -2.46 6.83
C ALA A 53 -2.48 -2.74 6.48
N VAL A 54 -3.38 -1.77 6.68
CA VAL A 54 -4.80 -1.89 6.29
C VAL A 54 -4.94 -2.03 4.78
N LEU A 55 -4.21 -1.23 4.00
CA LEU A 55 -4.22 -1.30 2.55
C LEU A 55 -3.68 -2.65 2.04
N LEU A 56 -2.58 -3.12 2.64
CA LEU A 56 -1.98 -4.42 2.34
C LEU A 56 -2.99 -5.55 2.63
N ARG A 57 -3.61 -5.55 3.82
CA ARG A 57 -4.64 -6.53 4.19
C ARG A 57 -5.83 -6.52 3.24
N ARG A 58 -6.30 -5.34 2.79
CA ARG A 58 -7.39 -5.23 1.82
C ARG A 58 -7.01 -5.81 0.44
N LYS A 59 -5.77 -5.60 0.00
CA LYS A 59 -5.26 -6.09 -1.28
C LYS A 59 -4.98 -7.60 -1.28
N LEU A 60 -4.55 -8.14 -0.15
CA LEU A 60 -4.15 -9.54 0.00
C LEU A 60 -5.24 -10.44 0.58
N GLY A 61 -6.21 -9.85 1.27
CA GLY A 61 -7.26 -10.58 2.00
C GLY A 61 -8.19 -11.39 1.11
N LYS A 62 -8.21 -11.14 -0.22
CA LYS A 62 -8.89 -12.06 -1.13
C LYS A 62 -7.95 -13.22 -1.45
N LYS A 63 -8.37 -14.45 -1.12
CA LYS A 63 -7.59 -15.70 -1.28
C LYS A 63 -6.91 -15.85 -2.66
N ARG A 64 -7.57 -15.38 -3.73
CA ARG A 64 -7.06 -15.40 -5.12
C ARG A 64 -5.98 -14.35 -5.43
N GLN A 65 -5.83 -13.32 -4.60
CA GLN A 65 -4.86 -12.24 -4.83
C GLN A 65 -3.49 -12.60 -4.26
N TRP A 66 -3.44 -13.25 -3.09
CA TRP A 66 -2.18 -13.81 -2.57
C TRP A 66 -1.53 -14.78 -3.56
N SER A 67 -2.32 -15.70 -4.14
CA SER A 67 -1.84 -16.68 -5.12
C SER A 67 -1.37 -16.09 -6.45
N LYS A 68 -1.68 -14.82 -6.76
CA LYS A 68 -1.27 -14.11 -7.98
C LYS A 68 0.02 -13.31 -7.85
N ILE A 69 0.55 -13.19 -6.64
CA ILE A 69 1.80 -12.48 -6.39
C ILE A 69 2.95 -13.37 -6.84
N ASN A 70 3.96 -12.79 -7.49
CA ASN A 70 5.18 -13.53 -7.86
C ASN A 70 5.80 -14.18 -6.61
N ILE A 71 6.27 -15.41 -6.74
CA ILE A 71 6.94 -16.17 -5.67
C ILE A 71 8.10 -15.37 -5.07
N ASP A 72 8.87 -14.66 -5.89
CA ASP A 72 10.02 -13.84 -5.46
C ASP A 72 9.62 -12.73 -4.48
N ILE A 73 8.41 -12.19 -4.64
CA ILE A 73 7.87 -11.16 -3.75
C ILE A 73 7.38 -11.78 -2.45
N ARG A 74 6.91 -13.04 -2.47
CA ARG A 74 6.42 -13.75 -1.28
C ARG A 74 7.55 -14.23 -0.37
N THR A 75 8.71 -14.56 -0.93
CA THR A 75 9.86 -15.08 -0.19
C THR A 75 10.85 -14.00 0.23
N ARG A 76 10.57 -12.73 -0.07
CA ARG A 76 11.47 -11.59 0.16
C ARG A 76 11.63 -11.18 1.63
N TYR A 77 10.72 -11.59 2.51
CA TYR A 77 10.69 -11.25 3.94
C TYR A 77 10.53 -12.53 4.76
#